data_AF-A0A4Y2CY77-F1
#
_entry.id   AF-A0A4Y2CY77-F1
#
_cell.length_a   1.000
_cell.length_b   1.000
_cell.length_c   1.000
_cell.angle_alpha   90.00
_cell.angle_beta   90.00
_cell.angle_gamma   90.00
#
_symmetry.space_group_name_H-M   'P 1'
#
loop_
_entity.id
_entity.type
_entity.pdbx_description
1 polymer ?
#
loop_
_entity_poly.entity_id
_entity_poly.type
_entity_poly.pdbx_seq_one_letter_code
_entity_poly.pdbx_strand_id
1 'polypeptide(L)'
;MSTEDTWSLSEIQKTQLEDPDIRPILEKKLKSANRPSGQEIAQENSARKRYWVLWNSLHLKDGLLYRKWESNDGNSCRWQICFLIKHRECRVIRLFPRVKI
;
A
#
# COMPACT_ATOMS: atom_id res chain seq x y z
N MET A 1 20.23 25.62 0.16
CA MET A 1 19.96 24.38 -0.60
C MET A 1 19.09 23.52 0.29
N SER A 2 17.78 23.60 0.12
CA SER A 2 16.81 22.87 0.94
C SER A 2 16.41 21.63 0.14
N THR A 3 16.91 20.46 0.52
CA THR A 3 16.46 19.16 0.03
C THR A 3 15.05 18.93 0.52
N GLU A 4 14.11 19.48 -0.24
CA GLU A 4 12.67 19.46 -0.01
C GLU A 4 12.17 18.02 -0.17
N ASP A 5 12.09 17.28 0.95
CA ASP A 5 11.13 16.22 1.34
C ASP A 5 10.48 15.32 0.26
N THR A 6 11.13 15.11 -0.89
CA THR A 6 10.58 14.35 -2.00
C THR A 6 11.19 12.97 -1.98
N TRP A 7 10.54 12.05 -1.26
CA TRP A 7 10.91 10.64 -1.28
C TRP A 7 10.90 10.11 -2.72
N SER A 8 12.00 9.51 -3.14
CA SER A 8 12.08 8.84 -4.44
C SER A 8 11.29 7.52 -4.42
N LEU A 9 10.73 7.10 -5.56
CA LEU A 9 9.99 5.83 -5.65
C LEU A 9 10.82 4.62 -5.16
N SER A 10 12.13 4.64 -5.38
CA SER A 10 13.07 3.63 -4.87
C SER A 10 13.15 3.59 -3.35
N GLU A 11 13.16 4.74 -2.67
CA GLU A 11 13.17 4.80 -1.20
C GLU A 11 11.84 4.31 -0.62
N ILE A 12 10.74 4.64 -1.30
CA ILE A 12 9.41 4.16 -0.95
C ILE A 12 9.35 2.63 -1.07
N GLN A 13 9.83 2.09 -2.17
CA GLN A 13 9.83 0.65 -2.43
C GLN A 13 10.69 -0.09 -1.41
N LYS A 14 11.89 0.43 -1.15
CA LYS A 14 12.79 -0.12 -0.13
C LYS A 14 12.12 -0.14 1.24
N THR A 15 11.44 0.95 1.61
CA THR A 15 10.75 1.06 2.90
C THR A 15 9.59 0.06 3.04
N GLN A 16 8.84 -0.19 1.97
CA GLN A 16 7.79 -1.23 1.98
C GLN A 16 8.38 -2.64 2.10
N LEU A 17 9.53 -2.89 1.47
CA LEU A 17 10.23 -4.18 1.56
C LEU A 17 10.89 -4.40 2.93
N GLU A 18 11.35 -3.34 3.60
CA GLU A 18 11.93 -3.41 4.94
C GLU A 18 10.85 -3.52 6.04
N ASP A 19 9.58 -3.24 5.70
CA ASP A 19 8.46 -3.36 6.63
C ASP A 19 8.08 -4.84 6.89
N PRO A 20 8.19 -5.34 8.13
CA PRO A 20 7.88 -6.73 8.46
C PRO A 20 6.39 -7.09 8.35
N ASP A 21 5.49 -6.11 8.35
CA ASP A 21 4.05 -6.30 8.21
C ASP A 21 3.55 -6.07 6.77
N ILE A 22 4.19 -5.19 5.98
CA ILE A 22 3.84 -4.96 4.56
C ILE A 22 4.54 -5.95 3.63
N ARG A 23 5.82 -6.27 3.86
CA ARG A 23 6.59 -7.17 2.98
C ARG A 23 5.86 -8.49 2.70
N PRO A 24 5.29 -9.22 3.69
CA PRO A 24 4.58 -10.46 3.42
C PRO A 24 3.32 -10.26 2.56
N ILE A 25 2.64 -9.11 2.71
CA ILE A 25 1.45 -8.76 1.93
C ILE A 25 1.84 -8.47 0.48
N LEU A 26 2.92 -7.71 0.28
CA LEU A 26 3.47 -7.38 -1.04
C LEU A 26 3.92 -8.65 -1.77
N GLU A 27 4.67 -9.52 -1.10
CA GLU A 27 5.09 -10.82 -1.65
C GLU A 27 3.90 -11.72 -2.01
N LYS A 28 2.85 -11.77 -1.17
CA LYS A 28 1.64 -12.53 -1.47
C LYS A 28 0.89 -11.95 -2.68
N LYS A 29 0.77 -10.62 -2.76
CA LYS A 29 0.07 -9.93 -3.88
C LYS A 29 0.81 -10.10 -5.21
N LEU A 30 2.14 -10.19 -5.17
CA LEU A 30 2.99 -10.55 -6.30
C LEU A 30 2.78 -12.01 -6.75
N LYS A 31 2.65 -12.94 -5.80
CA LYS A 31 2.47 -14.38 -6.08
C LYS A 31 1.05 -14.72 -6.54
N SER A 32 0.04 -14.02 -6.04
CA SER A 32 -1.35 -14.29 -6.34
C SER A 32 -2.19 -13.01 -6.27
N ALA A 33 -3.02 -12.80 -7.31
CA ALA A 33 -4.04 -11.76 -7.29
C ALA A 33 -5.19 -12.09 -6.32
N ASN A 34 -5.41 -13.38 -6.06
CA ASN A 34 -6.51 -13.86 -5.24
C ASN A 34 -6.26 -13.59 -3.75
N ARG A 35 -7.34 -13.28 -3.03
CA ARG A 35 -7.29 -13.05 -1.59
C ARG A 35 -6.88 -14.34 -0.87
N PRO A 36 -5.88 -14.31 0.03
CA PRO A 36 -5.50 -15.45 0.86
C PRO A 36 -6.68 -15.98 1.67
N SER A 37 -6.65 -17.28 1.98
CA SER A 37 -7.68 -17.92 2.80
C SER A 37 -7.68 -17.34 4.22
N GLY A 38 -8.86 -17.30 4.86
CA GLY A 38 -8.98 -16.88 6.26
C GLY A 38 -8.16 -17.76 7.21
N GLN A 39 -7.95 -19.04 6.88
CA GLN A 39 -7.13 -19.96 7.69
C GLN A 39 -5.65 -19.58 7.69
N GLU A 40 -5.10 -19.15 6.54
CA GLU A 40 -3.72 -18.68 6.44
C GLU A 40 -3.49 -17.41 7.27
N ILE A 41 -4.53 -16.60 7.46
CA ILE A 41 -4.50 -15.31 8.16
C ILE A 41 -4.78 -15.45 9.66
N ALA A 42 -5.47 -16.51 10.08
CA ALA A 42 -5.87 -16.71 11.48
C ALA A 42 -4.65 -16.71 12.42
N GLN A 43 -3.53 -17.28 11.96
CA GLN A 43 -2.25 -17.38 12.67
C GLN A 43 -1.37 -16.12 12.57
N GLU A 44 -1.75 -15.13 11.74
CA GLU A 44 -0.94 -13.94 11.49
C GLU A 44 -1.21 -12.80 12.50
N ASN A 45 -0.26 -11.86 12.60
CA ASN A 45 -0.34 -10.69 13.49
C ASN A 45 -1.53 -9.76 13.12
N SER A 46 -2.05 -9.05 14.11
CA SER A 46 -3.10 -8.03 14.02
C SER A 46 -2.89 -7.01 12.88
N ALA A 47 -1.65 -6.59 12.63
CA ALA A 47 -1.31 -5.67 11.55
C ALA A 47 -1.59 -6.27 10.16
N ARG A 48 -1.24 -7.53 9.93
CA ARG A 48 -1.49 -8.24 8.67
C ARG A 48 -2.97 -8.55 8.46
N LYS A 49 -3.71 -8.82 9.53
CA LYS A 49 -5.19 -8.93 9.49
C LYS A 49 -5.84 -7.67 8.93
N ARG A 50 -5.33 -6.47 9.27
CA ARG A 50 -5.84 -5.20 8.71
C ARG A 50 -5.63 -5.13 7.20
N TYR A 51 -4.44 -5.46 6.71
CA TYR A 51 -4.16 -5.49 5.28
C TYR A 51 -4.97 -6.56 4.54
N TRP A 52 -5.29 -7.68 5.20
CA TRP A 52 -6.18 -8.70 4.63
C TRP A 52 -7.62 -8.20 4.43
N VAL A 53 -8.19 -7.50 5.41
CA VAL A 53 -9.52 -6.87 5.25
C VAL A 53 -9.48 -5.87 4.10
N LEU A 54 -8.37 -5.16 3.94
CA LEU A 54 -8.15 -4.20 2.86
C LEU A 54 -7.73 -4.84 1.54
N TRP A 55 -7.59 -6.17 1.43
CA TRP A 55 -6.98 -6.83 0.29
C TRP A 55 -7.57 -6.42 -1.05
N ASN A 56 -8.90 -6.33 -1.13
CA ASN A 56 -9.61 -5.97 -2.36
C ASN A 56 -9.37 -4.51 -2.77
N SER A 57 -9.05 -3.65 -1.80
CA SER A 57 -8.67 -2.25 -2.02
C SER A 57 -7.17 -2.09 -2.26
N LEU A 58 -6.36 -3.12 -2.05
CA LEU A 58 -4.91 -3.07 -2.27
C LEU A 58 -4.59 -3.47 -3.71
N HIS A 59 -3.77 -2.67 -4.37
CA HIS A 59 -3.29 -2.91 -5.73
C HIS A 59 -1.78 -2.77 -5.77
N LEU A 60 -1.15 -3.64 -6.54
CA LEU A 60 0.27 -3.54 -6.82
C LEU A 60 0.48 -2.78 -8.13
N LYS A 61 1.34 -1.78 -8.11
CA LYS A 61 1.75 -1.03 -9.32
C LYS A 61 3.22 -0.66 -9.20
N ASP A 62 4.01 -0.90 -10.24
CA ASP A 62 5.46 -0.59 -10.28
C ASP A 62 6.24 -1.15 -9.08
N GLY A 63 5.84 -2.31 -8.55
CA GLY A 63 6.45 -2.93 -7.38
C GLY A 63 6.10 -2.26 -6.04
N LEU A 64 5.16 -1.32 -6.02
CA LEU A 64 4.65 -0.63 -4.85
C LEU A 64 3.22 -1.05 -4.53
N LEU A 65 2.92 -1.16 -3.23
CA LEU A 65 1.58 -1.43 -2.73
C LEU A 65 0.82 -0.11 -2.56
N TYR A 66 -0.28 0.02 -3.30
CA TYR A 66 -1.24 1.10 -3.22
C TYR A 66 -2.55 0.63 -2.59
N ARG A 67 -3.21 1.53 -1.88
CA ARG A 67 -4.60 1.41 -1.45
C ARG A 67 -5.48 2.33 -2.28
N LYS A 68 -6.47 1.74 -2.94
CA LYS A 68 -7.59 2.45 -3.54
C LYS A 68 -8.63 2.76 -2.47
N TRP A 69 -9.03 4.01 -2.39
CA TRP A 69 -10.24 4.44 -1.70
C TRP A 69 -11.26 4.88 -2.73
N GLU A 70 -12.47 4.37 -2.59
CA GLU A 70 -13.64 4.84 -3.34
C GLU A 70 -14.53 5.58 -2.36
N SER A 71 -15.01 6.76 -2.76
CA SER A 71 -16.00 7.49 -1.96
C SER A 71 -17.34 6.76 -2.01
N ASN A 72 -18.17 6.98 -0.99
CA ASN A 72 -19.45 6.30 -0.83
C ASN A 72 -20.43 6.63 -1.98
N ASP A 73 -20.26 7.80 -2.59
CA ASP A 73 -20.95 8.29 -3.79
C ASP A 73 -20.39 7.73 -5.11
N GLY A 74 -19.32 6.93 -5.08
CA GLY A 74 -18.67 6.35 -6.26
C GLY A 74 -17.95 7.36 -7.17
N ASN A 75 -18.04 8.66 -6.88
CA ASN A 75 -17.59 9.72 -7.79
C ASN A 75 -16.13 10.12 -7.58
N SER A 76 -15.45 9.59 -6.55
CA SER A 76 -14.02 9.82 -6.37
C SER A 76 -13.26 8.54 -6.03
N CYS A 77 -12.16 8.34 -6.76
CA CYS A 77 -11.16 7.32 -6.52
C CYS A 77 -9.88 8.01 -6.06
N ARG A 78 -9.34 7.62 -4.91
CA ARG A 78 -8.06 8.12 -4.39
C ARG A 78 -7.09 6.96 -4.20
N TRP A 79 -5.87 7.14 -4.68
CA TRP A 79 -4.78 6.18 -4.49
C TRP A 79 -3.86 6.68 -3.38
N GLN A 80 -3.52 5.82 -2.44
CA GLN A 80 -2.57 6.09 -1.37
C GLN A 80 -1.50 5.01 -1.35
N ILE A 81 -0.23 5.39 -1.19
CA ILE A 81 0.84 4.42 -0.97
C ILE A 81 0.74 3.92 0.48
N CYS A 82 0.79 2.61 0.69
CA CYS A 82 0.80 2.05 2.04
C CYS A 82 2.19 2.23 2.67
N PHE A 83 2.34 3.12 3.64
CA PHE A 83 3.55 3.23 4.47
C PHE A 83 3.35 2.67 5.88
N LEU A 84 4.47 2.22 6.46
CA LEU A 84 4.68 1.77 7.83
C LEU A 84 3.80 2.51 8.85
N ILE A 85 3.05 1.74 9.64
CA ILE A 85 2.17 2.17 10.74
C ILE A 85 2.96 2.82 11.90
N LYS A 86 4.30 2.87 11.87
CA LYS A 86 5.11 3.51 12.94
C LYS A 86 4.79 4.99 13.13
N HIS A 87 4.23 5.67 12.13
CA HIS A 87 3.74 7.05 12.26
C HIS A 87 2.21 7.19 12.27
N ARG A 88 1.42 6.09 12.24
CA ARG A 88 -0.06 6.09 12.16
C ARG A 88 -0.68 6.96 11.06
N GLU A 89 0.11 7.42 10.09
CA GLU A 89 -0.36 8.29 9.02
C GLU A 89 -0.19 7.56 7.69
N CYS A 90 -1.32 7.17 7.08
CA CYS A 90 -1.35 6.97 5.63
C CYS A 90 -1.07 8.35 5.02
N ARG A 91 0.21 8.68 4.77
CA ARG A 91 0.52 9.91 4.04
C ARG A 91 -0.12 9.78 2.67
N VAL A 92 -1.07 10.67 2.39
CA VAL A 92 -1.56 10.90 1.05
C VAL A 92 -0.41 11.54 0.29
N ILE A 93 0.50 10.74 -0.24
CA ILE A 93 1.32 11.22 -1.35
C ILE A 93 0.32 11.33 -2.50
N ARG A 94 -0.20 12.55 -2.74
CA ARG A 94 -0.86 12.87 -4.01
C ARG A 94 0.21 12.61 -5.07
N LEU A 95 0.18 11.44 -5.68
CA LEU A 95 0.73 11.28 -7.01
C LEU A 95 -0.17 12.12 -7.90
N PHE A 96 0.15 13.42 -8.02
CA PHE A 96 -0.42 14.22 -9.08
C PHE A 96 -0.12 13.47 -10.39
N PRO A 97 -1.13 13.17 -11.22
CA PRO A 97 -0.85 12.76 -12.58
C PRO A 97 -0.32 14.01 -13.29
N ARG A 98 0.99 14.23 -13.23
CA ARG A 98 1.68 14.89 -14.35
C ARG A 98 2.21 13.79 -15.27
N VAL A 99 1.27 12.97 -15.77
CA VAL A 99 1.44 12.43 -17.11
C VAL A 99 0.93 13.53 -18.02
N LYS A 100 1.85 14.36 -18.52
CA LYS A 100 1.58 15.15 -19.72
C LYS A 100 1.44 14.12 -20.85
N ILE A 101 0.24 13.98 -21.38
CA ILE A 101 0.03 13.52 -22.76
C ILE A 101 0.26 14.75 -23.64
#